data_AF-A0A938BEN1-F1
#
_entry.id   AF-A0A938BEN1-F1
#
_cell.length_a   1.000
_cell.length_b   1.000
_cell.length_c   1.000
_cell.angle_alpha   90.00
_cell.angle_beta   90.00
_cell.angle_gamma   90.00
#
_symmetry.space_group_name_H-M   'P 1'
#
loop_
_entity.id
_entity.type
_entity.pdbx_description
1 polymer ?
#
loop_
_entity_poly.entity_id
_entity_poly.type
_entity_poly.pdbx_seq_one_letter_code
_entity_poly.pdbx_strand_id
1 'polypeptide(L)'
;MRTVFSDKATIVIRAMLSRPEKKWVARDFEKGFGVGRARAAAVLSILRKKGFVGGIRSGRLAHSVLLNKKTLLDEWLKFYSFELNKTYLYYAASEGVLTHLKDYFDKKNISHEYALTLHTGANLLTNYVNTQTVYCYLRSENFNEI
;
A
#
# COMPACT_ATOMS: atom_id res chain seq x y z
N MET A 1 1.11 -13.51 -15.47
CA MET A 1 1.32 -12.29 -14.66
C MET A 1 2.30 -11.41 -15.42
N ARG A 2 1.87 -10.27 -15.99
CA ARG A 2 2.71 -9.49 -16.93
C ARG A 2 3.93 -8.85 -16.23
N THR A 3 3.85 -8.51 -14.94
CA THR A 3 4.99 -8.12 -14.09
C THR A 3 4.67 -8.39 -12.60
N VAL A 4 5.68 -8.47 -11.71
CA VAL A 4 5.48 -8.52 -10.24
C VAL A 4 5.10 -7.14 -9.66
N PHE A 5 5.05 -6.12 -10.50
CA PHE A 5 4.77 -4.74 -10.13
C PHE A 5 3.39 -4.27 -10.63
N SER A 6 2.48 -5.21 -10.94
CA SER A 6 1.07 -4.86 -11.17
C SER A 6 0.40 -4.40 -9.88
N ASP A 7 -0.68 -3.62 -9.96
CA ASP A 7 -1.34 -2.99 -8.81
C ASP A 7 -1.55 -3.95 -7.63
N LYS A 8 -2.23 -5.08 -7.84
CA LYS A 8 -2.48 -6.07 -6.79
C LYS A 8 -1.22 -6.78 -6.27
N ALA A 9 -0.17 -6.86 -7.08
CA ALA A 9 1.10 -7.46 -6.66
C ALA A 9 1.89 -6.50 -5.77
N THR A 10 1.82 -5.20 -6.07
CA THR A 10 2.48 -4.16 -5.27
C THR A 10 1.89 -4.04 -3.86
N ILE A 11 0.66 -4.49 -3.61
CA ILE A 11 0.11 -4.58 -2.24
C ILE A 11 1.00 -5.46 -1.34
N VAL A 12 1.45 -6.61 -1.84
CA VAL A 12 2.36 -7.50 -1.11
C VAL A 12 3.69 -6.80 -0.83
N ILE A 13 4.24 -6.11 -1.83
CA ILE A 13 5.49 -5.35 -1.72
C ILE A 13 5.34 -4.24 -0.67
N ARG A 14 4.29 -3.42 -0.76
CA ARG A 14 3.97 -2.33 0.18
C ARG A 14 3.81 -2.83 1.60
N ALA A 15 3.08 -3.94 1.78
CA ALA A 15 2.90 -4.59 3.07
C ALA A 15 4.26 -5.00 3.67
N MET A 16 5.12 -5.68 2.92
CA MET A 16 6.46 -6.06 3.38
C MET A 16 7.34 -4.84 3.69
N LEU A 17 7.32 -3.80 2.84
CA LEU A 17 8.09 -2.57 3.05
C LEU A 17 7.65 -1.80 4.31
N SER A 18 6.35 -1.85 4.65
CA SER A 18 5.79 -1.21 5.86
C SER A 18 6.21 -1.90 7.16
N ARG A 19 6.51 -3.20 7.11
CA ARG A 19 6.94 -4.00 8.28
C ARG A 19 8.09 -4.93 7.84
N PRO A 20 9.28 -4.37 7.58
CA PRO A 20 10.40 -5.10 6.95
C PRO A 20 10.90 -6.27 7.81
N GLU A 21 10.87 -6.11 9.14
CA GLU A 21 11.34 -7.13 10.09
C GLU A 21 10.34 -8.28 10.31
N LYS A 22 9.10 -8.16 9.80
CA LYS A 22 8.07 -9.17 10.02
C LYS A 22 8.39 -10.43 9.20
N LYS A 23 8.19 -11.60 9.83
CA LYS A 23 8.10 -12.89 9.11
C LYS A 23 6.72 -13.02 8.48
N TRP A 24 6.69 -13.10 7.16
CA TRP A 24 5.47 -13.11 6.36
C TRP A 24 5.11 -14.51 5.89
N VAL A 25 3.83 -14.87 6.04
CA VAL A 25 3.22 -16.05 5.40
C VAL A 25 2.12 -15.60 4.44
N ALA A 26 1.82 -16.39 3.40
CA ALA A 26 0.86 -16.00 2.36
C ALA A 26 -0.53 -15.60 2.92
N ARG A 27 -0.95 -16.24 4.03
CA ARG A 27 -2.22 -15.93 4.73
C ARG A 27 -2.27 -14.55 5.39
N ASP A 28 -1.11 -13.94 5.67
CA ASP A 28 -1.06 -12.60 6.27
C ASP A 28 -1.60 -11.54 5.30
N PHE A 29 -1.37 -11.75 4.00
CA PHE A 29 -1.80 -10.81 2.95
C PHE A 29 -3.28 -10.91 2.65
N GLU A 30 -3.88 -12.08 2.87
CA GLU A 30 -5.33 -12.27 2.73
C GLU A 30 -6.07 -11.54 3.85
N LYS A 31 -5.72 -11.81 5.11
CA LYS A 31 -6.40 -11.22 6.28
C LYS A 31 -6.14 -9.72 6.44
N GLY A 32 -4.93 -9.26 6.18
CA GLY A 32 -4.54 -7.88 6.44
C GLY A 32 -4.72 -6.92 5.26
N PHE A 33 -4.77 -7.45 4.03
CA PHE A 33 -4.61 -6.64 2.82
C PHE A 33 -5.51 -7.06 1.65
N GLY A 34 -6.40 -8.04 1.85
CA GLY A 34 -7.33 -8.50 0.81
C GLY A 34 -6.69 -9.19 -0.39
N VAL A 35 -5.41 -9.60 -0.28
CA VAL A 35 -4.72 -10.32 -1.37
C VAL A 35 -4.90 -11.81 -1.19
N GLY A 36 -5.59 -12.46 -2.13
CA GLY A 36 -5.80 -13.91 -2.10
C GLY A 36 -4.50 -14.71 -1.97
N ARG A 37 -4.54 -15.79 -1.18
CA ARG A 37 -3.37 -16.62 -0.81
C ARG A 37 -2.51 -17.06 -2.00
N ALA A 38 -3.14 -17.53 -3.08
CA ALA A 38 -2.42 -17.99 -4.27
C ALA A 38 -1.63 -16.86 -4.94
N ARG A 39 -2.23 -15.67 -5.05
CA ARG A 39 -1.57 -14.48 -5.60
C ARG A 39 -0.43 -14.03 -4.71
N ALA A 40 -0.64 -13.97 -3.40
CA ALA A 40 0.42 -13.63 -2.44
C ALA A 40 1.60 -14.61 -2.54
N ALA A 41 1.33 -15.93 -2.58
CA ALA A 41 2.37 -16.95 -2.74
C ALA A 41 3.13 -16.81 -4.07
N ALA A 42 2.44 -16.52 -5.17
CA ALA A 42 3.06 -16.29 -6.47
C ALA A 42 3.99 -15.06 -6.45
N VAL A 43 3.55 -13.95 -5.86
CA VAL A 43 4.37 -12.74 -5.71
C VAL A 43 5.60 -13.02 -4.86
N LEU A 44 5.44 -13.65 -3.69
CA LEU A 44 6.56 -14.01 -2.82
C LEU A 44 7.57 -14.94 -3.51
N SER A 45 7.09 -15.87 -4.33
CA SER A 45 7.94 -16.75 -5.14
C SER A 45 8.77 -15.95 -6.15
N ILE A 46 8.18 -14.99 -6.85
CA ILE A 46 8.89 -14.12 -7.80
C ILE A 46 9.90 -13.22 -7.08
N LEU A 47 9.51 -12.59 -5.97
CA LEU A 47 10.40 -11.75 -5.17
C LEU A 47 11.59 -12.54 -4.63
N ARG A 48 11.37 -13.80 -4.22
CA ARG A 48 12.44 -14.71 -3.80
C ARG A 48 13.38 -15.07 -4.95
N LYS A 49 12.85 -15.41 -6.13
CA LYS A 49 13.68 -15.66 -7.33
C LYS A 49 14.53 -14.45 -7.73
N LYS A 50 14.04 -13.23 -7.48
CA LYS A 50 14.75 -11.98 -7.71
C LYS A 50 15.68 -11.56 -6.55
N GLY A 51 15.77 -12.34 -5.47
CA GLY A 51 16.64 -12.07 -4.33
C GLY A 51 16.15 -11.01 -3.34
N PHE A 52 14.93 -10.49 -3.50
CA PHE A 52 14.37 -9.49 -2.56
C PHE A 52 13.87 -10.11 -1.25
N VAL A 53 13.50 -11.40 -1.30
CA VAL A 53 12.84 -12.11 -0.19
C VAL A 53 13.54 -13.43 0.08
N GLY A 54 13.81 -13.70 1.36
CA GLY A 54 14.46 -14.93 1.85
C GLY A 54 13.53 -15.80 2.71
N GLY A 55 14.10 -16.43 3.73
CA GLY A 55 13.38 -17.22 4.74
C GLY A 55 13.25 -18.72 4.41
N ILE A 56 12.42 -19.41 5.20
CA ILE A 56 12.21 -20.86 5.09
C ILE A 56 11.13 -21.13 4.02
N ARG A 57 11.46 -21.93 3.02
CA ARG A 57 10.60 -22.14 1.84
C ARG A 57 9.40 -23.05 2.08
N SER A 58 9.54 -24.07 2.93
CA SER A 58 8.55 -25.13 3.11
C SER A 58 8.51 -25.65 4.54
N GLY A 59 7.45 -26.40 4.87
CA GLY A 59 7.22 -26.97 6.18
C GLY A 59 6.48 -26.04 7.14
N ARG A 60 6.29 -26.50 8.38
CA ARG A 60 5.52 -25.80 9.42
C ARG A 60 6.07 -24.41 9.76
N LEU A 61 7.37 -24.22 9.59
CA LEU A 61 8.08 -22.97 9.86
C LEU A 61 8.29 -22.12 8.61
N ALA A 62 7.66 -22.46 7.48
CA ALA A 62 7.80 -21.70 6.24
C ALA A 62 7.39 -20.25 6.43
N HIS A 63 8.28 -19.33 6.07
CA HIS A 63 8.04 -17.90 6.15
C HIS A 63 8.96 -17.16 5.18
N SER A 64 8.58 -15.92 4.88
CA SER A 64 9.30 -15.02 3.99
C SER A 64 9.76 -13.81 4.78
N VAL A 65 11.01 -13.38 4.58
CA VAL A 65 11.59 -12.18 5.20
C VAL A 65 12.11 -11.27 4.11
N LEU A 66 11.93 -9.96 4.26
CA LEU A 66 12.50 -8.99 3.35
C LEU A 66 14.01 -8.91 3.58
N LEU A 67 14.81 -9.10 2.53
CA LEU A 67 16.29 -9.07 2.65
C LEU A 67 16.87 -7.72 2.25
N ASN A 68 16.38 -7.15 1.16
CA ASN A 68 16.96 -5.95 0.56
C ASN A 68 15.88 -4.88 0.33
N LYS A 69 15.52 -4.19 1.42
CA LYS A 69 14.48 -3.14 1.43
C LYS A 69 14.76 -2.04 0.41
N LYS A 70 15.99 -1.50 0.42
CA LYS A 70 16.37 -0.38 -0.43
C LYS A 70 16.28 -0.76 -1.91
N THR A 71 16.89 -1.87 -2.31
CA THR A 71 16.87 -2.29 -3.72
C THR A 71 15.48 -2.66 -4.19
N LEU A 72 14.66 -3.30 -3.35
CA LEU A 72 13.25 -3.55 -3.70
C LEU A 72 12.48 -2.25 -3.92
N LEU A 73 12.70 -1.23 -3.07
CA LEU A 73 12.07 0.07 -3.20
C LEU A 73 12.53 0.77 -4.49
N ASP A 74 13.84 0.82 -4.74
CA ASP A 74 14.42 1.42 -5.95
C ASP A 74 13.89 0.76 -7.23
N GLU A 75 13.77 -0.58 -7.23
CA GLU A 75 13.20 -1.33 -8.34
C GLU A 75 11.70 -1.09 -8.50
N TRP A 76 10.96 -0.98 -7.40
CA TRP A 76 9.53 -0.70 -7.45
C TRP A 76 9.23 0.70 -7.99
N LEU A 77 10.05 1.70 -7.63
CA LEU A 77 9.93 3.09 -8.12
C LEU A 77 10.12 3.23 -9.64
N LYS A 78 10.77 2.25 -10.31
CA LYS A 78 10.87 2.24 -11.78
C LYS A 78 9.54 1.97 -12.48
N PHE A 79 8.56 1.40 -11.78
CA PHE A 79 7.27 1.00 -12.34
C PHE A 79 6.08 1.76 -11.74
N TYR A 80 6.30 2.47 -10.63
CA TYR A 80 5.25 3.21 -9.95
C TYR A 80 5.55 4.71 -9.93
N SER A 81 4.57 5.49 -10.37
CA SER A 81 4.50 6.93 -10.14
C SER A 81 3.14 7.27 -9.51
N PHE A 82 3.09 8.32 -8.69
CA PHE A 82 1.83 8.82 -8.15
C PHE A 82 0.87 9.23 -9.28
N GLU A 83 1.39 9.69 -10.41
CA GLU A 83 0.59 10.13 -11.56
C GLU A 83 -0.14 9.00 -12.29
N LEU A 84 0.13 7.74 -11.92
CA LEU A 84 -0.64 6.60 -12.41
C LEU A 84 -2.03 6.51 -11.76
N ASN A 85 -2.29 7.20 -10.64
CA ASN A 85 -3.59 7.19 -10.00
C ASN A 85 -4.58 8.11 -10.74
N LYS A 86 -5.83 7.65 -10.90
CA LYS A 86 -6.92 8.54 -11.32
C LYS A 86 -7.16 9.58 -10.23
N THR A 87 -7.02 10.85 -10.59
CA THR A 87 -7.13 11.96 -9.64
C THR A 87 -8.36 12.81 -9.94
N TYR A 88 -9.05 13.25 -8.89
CA TYR A 88 -10.14 14.21 -8.96
C TYR A 88 -9.77 15.42 -8.10
N LEU A 89 -9.78 16.60 -8.72
CA LEU A 89 -9.46 17.84 -8.04
C LEU A 89 -10.76 18.59 -7.73
N TYR A 90 -10.92 18.98 -6.48
CA TYR A 90 -12.06 19.76 -6.00
C TYR A 90 -11.56 21.03 -5.33
N TYR A 91 -12.33 22.10 -5.48
CA TYR A 91 -12.11 23.35 -4.77
C TYR A 91 -13.05 23.44 -3.57
N ALA A 92 -12.52 23.86 -2.43
CA ALA A 92 -13.30 24.18 -1.25
C ALA A 92 -12.97 25.61 -0.83
N ALA A 93 -14.00 26.44 -0.70
CA ALA A 93 -13.84 27.83 -0.26
C ALA A 93 -13.59 27.95 1.25
N SER A 94 -13.97 26.93 2.02
CA SER A 94 -13.79 26.89 3.47
C SER A 94 -12.45 26.26 3.85
N GLU A 95 -11.86 26.79 4.92
CA GLU A 95 -10.75 26.14 5.60
C GLU A 95 -11.21 24.85 6.30
N GLY A 96 -10.24 24.04 6.78
CA GLY A 96 -10.56 22.85 7.58
C GLY A 96 -11.12 21.68 6.78
N VAL A 97 -10.88 21.61 5.46
CA VAL A 97 -11.31 20.50 4.59
C VAL A 97 -10.97 19.14 5.17
N LEU A 98 -9.77 18.97 5.75
CA LEU A 98 -9.35 17.71 6.36
C LEU A 98 -10.23 17.30 7.54
N THR A 99 -10.62 18.26 8.39
CA THR A 99 -11.51 18.03 9.54
C THR A 99 -12.90 17.65 9.04
N HIS A 100 -13.45 18.38 8.07
CA HIS A 100 -14.75 18.06 7.48
C HIS A 100 -14.78 16.67 6.82
N LEU A 101 -13.69 16.30 6.14
CA LEU A 101 -13.55 14.99 5.52
C LEU A 101 -13.56 13.88 6.59
N LYS A 102 -12.76 14.03 7.65
CA LYS A 102 -12.76 13.10 8.78
C LYS A 102 -14.16 12.96 9.39
N ASP A 103 -14.80 14.07 9.73
CA ASP A 103 -16.12 14.08 10.34
C ASP A 103 -17.17 13.40 9.46
N TYR A 104 -17.10 13.58 8.13
CA TYR A 104 -17.99 12.92 7.19
C TYR A 104 -17.84 11.39 7.26
N PHE A 105 -16.61 10.87 7.14
CA PHE A 105 -16.37 9.43 7.15
C PHE A 105 -16.68 8.80 8.51
N ASP A 106 -16.41 9.50 9.61
CA ASP A 106 -16.74 9.06 10.96
C ASP A 106 -18.26 9.01 11.16
N LYS A 107 -19.00 10.07 10.81
CA LYS A 107 -20.48 10.11 10.92
C LYS A 107 -21.16 9.04 10.07
N LYS A 108 -20.56 8.65 8.96
CA LYS A 108 -21.07 7.60 8.06
C LYS A 108 -20.61 6.19 8.47
N ASN A 109 -19.83 6.03 9.54
CA ASN A 109 -19.24 4.76 9.98
C ASN A 109 -18.40 4.06 8.89
N ILE A 110 -17.71 4.86 8.06
CA ILE A 110 -16.88 4.40 6.94
C ILE A 110 -15.46 4.99 7.01
N SER A 111 -14.93 5.16 8.21
CA SER A 111 -13.58 5.68 8.44
C SER A 111 -12.46 4.86 7.77
N HIS A 112 -12.74 3.62 7.37
CA HIS A 112 -11.83 2.73 6.65
C HIS A 112 -11.90 2.87 5.12
N GLU A 113 -12.80 3.69 4.59
CA GLU A 113 -13.05 3.86 3.14
C GLU A 113 -12.21 5.01 2.52
N TYR A 114 -11.35 5.65 3.32
CA TYR A 114 -10.38 6.63 2.85
C TYR A 114 -9.02 6.45 3.51
N ALA A 115 -7.97 6.98 2.88
CA ALA A 115 -6.64 7.05 3.46
C ALA A 115 -5.94 8.35 3.07
N LEU A 116 -5.28 9.00 4.01
CA LEU A 116 -4.48 10.20 3.71
C LEU A 116 -3.21 9.81 2.96
N THR A 117 -2.78 10.67 2.03
CA THR A 117 -1.59 10.43 1.21
C THR A 117 -0.76 11.70 1.04
N LEU A 118 0.41 11.59 0.40
CA LEU A 118 1.35 12.68 0.15
C LEU A 118 1.61 13.51 1.42
N HIS A 119 1.72 14.84 1.27
CA HIS A 119 2.03 15.74 2.38
C HIS A 119 0.92 15.77 3.44
N THR A 120 -0.34 15.54 3.08
CA THR A 120 -1.45 15.48 4.05
C THR A 120 -1.25 14.38 5.08
N GLY A 121 -0.86 13.18 4.63
CA GLY A 121 -0.53 12.08 5.55
C GLY A 121 0.83 12.27 6.23
N ALA A 122 1.86 12.68 5.48
CA ALA A 122 3.23 12.81 6.00
C ALA A 122 3.34 13.88 7.11
N ASN A 123 2.57 14.95 7.02
CA ASN A 123 2.57 16.01 8.02
C ASN A 123 2.09 15.50 9.38
N LEU A 124 1.16 14.54 9.43
CA LEU A 124 0.73 13.94 10.72
C LEU A 124 1.86 13.27 11.51
N LEU A 125 2.97 12.92 10.85
CA LEU A 125 4.13 12.30 11.50
C LEU A 125 5.26 13.28 11.77
N THR A 126 5.46 14.27 10.89
CA THR A 126 6.71 15.06 10.88
C THR A 126 6.54 16.56 10.68
N ASN A 127 5.36 17.04 10.27
CA ASN A 127 5.01 18.47 10.10
C ASN A 127 6.05 19.35 9.35
N TYR A 128 6.77 18.82 8.36
CA TYR A 128 7.82 19.59 7.65
C TYR A 128 7.33 20.45 6.48
N VAL A 129 6.13 20.19 5.92
CA VAL A 129 5.66 20.86 4.70
C VAL A 129 4.40 21.66 4.99
N ASN A 130 4.43 22.97 4.76
CA ASN A 130 3.20 23.77 4.77
C ASN A 130 2.50 23.64 3.41
N THR A 131 1.32 23.03 3.38
CA THR A 131 0.52 22.86 2.16
C THR A 131 -0.95 23.15 2.44
N GLN A 132 -1.59 23.86 1.52
CA GLN A 132 -3.03 24.11 1.54
C GLN A 132 -3.82 22.96 0.89
N THR A 133 -3.15 22.07 0.15
CA THR A 133 -3.81 20.98 -0.56
C THR A 133 -3.95 19.75 0.32
N VAL A 134 -5.18 19.23 0.40
CA VAL A 134 -5.52 17.97 1.07
C VAL A 134 -5.57 16.85 0.05
N TYR A 135 -4.76 15.81 0.24
CA TYR A 135 -4.69 14.61 -0.59
C TYR A 135 -5.18 13.40 0.20
N CYS A 136 -6.13 12.67 -0.37
CA CYS A 136 -6.57 11.39 0.14
C CYS A 136 -6.87 10.40 -1.00
N TYR A 137 -6.68 9.12 -0.73
CA TYR A 137 -7.25 8.04 -1.50
C TYR A 137 -8.67 7.78 -1.03
N LEU A 138 -9.55 7.52 -1.98
CA LEU A 138 -10.88 6.98 -1.75
C LEU A 138 -10.89 5.52 -2.19
N ARG A 139 -11.69 4.69 -1.53
CA ARG A 139 -11.85 3.31 -1.98
C ARG A 139 -12.48 3.28 -3.37
N SER A 140 -11.84 2.57 -4.29
CA SER A 140 -12.40 2.32 -5.63
C SER A 140 -13.39 1.16 -5.58
N GLU A 141 -14.58 1.34 -6.15
CA GLU A 141 -15.59 0.28 -6.32
C GLU A 141 -15.03 -0.88 -7.17
N ASN A 142 -14.27 -0.57 -8.22
CA ASN A 142 -13.76 -1.55 -9.18
C ASN A 142 -12.41 -2.15 -8.80
N PHE A 143 -11.93 -1.96 -7.56
CA PHE A 143 -10.60 -2.45 -7.16
C PHE A 143 -10.46 -3.98 -7.28
N ASN A 144 -11.57 -4.70 -7.10
CA ASN A 144 -11.60 -6.16 -7.21
C ASN A 144 -11.48 -6.66 -8.67
N GLU A 145 -11.72 -5.80 -9.66
CA GLU A 145 -11.70 -6.13 -11.09
C GLU A 145 -10.29 -5.99 -11.71
N ILE A 146 -9.39 -5.24 -11.05
CA ILE A 146 -7.98 -5.02 -11.45
C ILE A 146 -7.09 -6.23 -11.09
#